data_AF-A0A965WYF2-F1
#
_entry.id   AF-A0A965WYF2-F1
#
_cell.length_a   1.000
_cell.length_b   1.000
_cell.length_c   1.000
_cell.angle_alpha   90.00
_cell.angle_beta   90.00
_cell.angle_gamma   90.00
#
_symmetry.space_group_name_H-M   'P 1'
#
loop_
_entity.id
_entity.type
_entity.pdbx_description
1 polymer ?
#
loop_
_entity_poly.entity_id
_entity_poly.type
_entity_poly.pdbx_seq_one_letter_code
_entity_poly.pdbx_strand_id
1 'polypeptide(L)'
;AHGRGVVILAGEESAVPMFEYTPLQIKQAITGYGRADKRQMMEMVKRLLCLNDVAKPDDASDALAVAICHARNANSLLTQNGGADLCSTI
;
A
#
# COMPACT_ATOMS: atom_id res chain seq x y z
N ALA A 1 11.47 1.56 -18.92
CA ALA A 1 10.02 1.85 -18.86
C ALA A 1 9.12 0.65 -19.20
N HIS A 2 9.63 -0.57 -19.45
CA HIS A 2 8.81 -1.72 -19.90
C HIS A 2 8.35 -2.72 -18.80
N GLY A 3 8.89 -2.63 -17.58
CA GLY A 3 8.63 -3.66 -16.54
C GLY A 3 7.20 -3.66 -16.00
N ARG A 4 6.54 -2.50 -15.94
CA ARG A 4 5.19 -2.37 -15.37
C ARG A 4 4.14 -3.12 -16.19
N GLY A 5 4.20 -3.01 -17.51
CA GLY A 5 3.26 -3.71 -18.40
C GLY A 5 3.38 -5.23 -18.33
N VAL A 6 4.59 -5.76 -18.13
CA VAL A 6 4.82 -7.22 -17.97
C VAL A 6 4.23 -7.74 -16.66
N VAL A 7 4.37 -6.98 -15.56
CA VAL A 7 3.81 -7.36 -14.26
C VAL A 7 2.28 -7.34 -14.27
N ILE A 8 1.68 -6.34 -14.91
CA ILE A 8 0.22 -6.23 -15.05
C ILE A 8 -0.32 -7.39 -15.90
N LEU A 9 0.30 -7.67 -17.05
CA LEU A 9 -0.13 -8.79 -17.90
C LEU A 9 -0.02 -10.13 -17.16
N ALA A 10 1.11 -10.38 -16.49
CA ALA A 10 1.34 -11.64 -15.78
C ALA A 10 0.38 -11.85 -14.60
N GLY A 11 0.01 -10.78 -13.88
CA GLY A 11 -0.93 -10.92 -12.77
C GLY A 11 -2.39 -11.02 -13.22
N GLU A 12 -2.77 -10.42 -14.36
CA GLU A 12 -4.07 -10.65 -15.01
C GLU A 12 -4.19 -12.12 -15.45
N GLU A 13 -3.14 -12.68 -16.08
CA GLU A 13 -3.09 -14.10 -16.42
C GLU A 13 -3.17 -15.03 -15.20
N SER A 14 -2.72 -14.55 -14.03
CA SER A 14 -2.76 -15.29 -12.77
C SER A 14 -4.05 -15.08 -11.97
N ALA A 15 -5.02 -14.30 -12.47
CA ALA A 15 -6.28 -13.94 -11.81
C ALA A 15 -6.09 -13.36 -10.39
N VAL A 16 -4.98 -12.64 -10.16
CA VAL A 16 -4.69 -12.01 -8.86
C VAL A 16 -5.19 -10.57 -8.87
N PRO A 17 -6.03 -10.15 -7.90
CA PRO A 17 -6.48 -8.77 -7.84
C PRO A 17 -5.31 -7.83 -7.54
N MET A 18 -5.03 -6.92 -8.46
CA MET A 18 -3.97 -5.92 -8.32
C MET A 18 -4.50 -4.60 -7.77
N PHE A 19 -3.75 -4.02 -6.85
CA PHE A 19 -4.07 -2.74 -6.25
C PHE A 19 -2.88 -1.80 -6.37
N GLU A 20 -3.11 -0.63 -6.95
CA GLU A 20 -2.11 0.41 -7.06
C GLU A 20 -2.35 1.50 -6.02
N TYR A 21 -1.27 1.89 -5.33
CA TYR A 21 -1.28 3.01 -4.39
C TYR A 21 -0.20 4.00 -4.76
N THR A 22 -0.59 5.27 -4.90
CA THR A 22 0.37 6.36 -5.06
C THR A 22 1.15 6.57 -3.76
N PRO A 23 2.41 7.02 -3.82
CA PRO A 23 3.19 7.36 -2.62
C PRO A 23 2.49 8.35 -1.69
N LEU A 24 1.65 9.23 -2.25
CA LEU A 24 0.83 10.18 -1.50
C LEU A 24 -0.24 9.47 -0.66
N GLN A 25 -0.96 8.51 -1.25
CA GLN A 25 -1.99 7.71 -0.57
C GLN A 25 -1.39 6.88 0.56
N ILE A 26 -0.24 6.24 0.31
CA ILE A 26 0.46 5.44 1.32
C ILE A 26 0.82 6.32 2.53
N LYS A 27 1.42 7.50 2.28
CA LYS A 27 1.75 8.45 3.35
C LYS A 27 0.50 8.92 4.09
N GLN A 28 -0.56 9.31 3.39
CA GLN A 28 -1.82 9.73 4.00
C GLN A 28 -2.44 8.63 4.88
N ALA A 29 -2.44 7.38 4.42
CA ALA A 29 -3.03 6.26 5.13
C ALA A 29 -2.30 5.94 6.45
N ILE A 30 -1.00 6.20 6.51
CA ILE A 30 -0.14 5.86 7.66
C ILE A 30 0.00 7.05 8.63
N THR A 31 0.37 8.23 8.12
CA THR A 31 0.69 9.39 8.94
C THR A 31 -0.49 10.35 9.12
N GLY A 32 -1.55 10.19 8.32
CA GLY A 32 -2.71 11.09 8.29
C GLY A 32 -2.55 12.32 7.38
N TYR A 33 -1.35 12.56 6.83
CA TYR A 33 -1.10 13.68 5.92
C TYR A 33 -0.06 13.34 4.85
N GLY A 34 -0.35 13.68 3.60
CA GLY A 34 0.41 13.19 2.43
C GLY A 34 1.81 13.77 2.26
N ARG A 35 2.13 14.87 2.97
CA ARG A 35 3.44 15.53 2.92
C ARG A 35 4.42 15.03 3.97
N ALA A 36 4.13 13.91 4.63
CA ALA A 36 5.05 13.33 5.61
C ALA A 36 6.39 12.91 4.97
N ASP A 37 7.46 13.11 5.73
CA ASP A 37 8.80 12.67 5.36
C ASP A 37 8.88 11.14 5.37
N LYS A 38 9.77 10.54 4.55
CA LYS A 38 9.95 9.08 4.51
C LYS A 38 10.31 8.55 5.91
N ARG A 39 11.12 9.27 6.68
CA ARG A 39 11.46 8.88 8.07
C ARG A 39 10.25 8.87 8.99
N GLN A 40 9.35 9.84 8.84
CA GLN A 40 8.13 9.90 9.65
C GLN A 40 7.18 8.75 9.31
N MET A 41 7.06 8.40 8.03
CA MET A 41 6.30 7.22 7.62
C MET A 41 6.87 5.95 8.24
N MET A 42 8.19 5.74 8.18
CA MET A 42 8.86 4.57 8.76
C MET A 42 8.68 4.47 10.28
N GLU A 43 8.80 5.58 11.01
CA GLU A 43 8.53 5.63 12.44
C GLU A 43 7.06 5.31 12.77
N MET A 44 6.12 5.76 11.93
CA MET A 44 4.71 5.44 12.11
C MET A 44 4.42 3.96 11.82
N VAL A 45 5.02 3.36 10.78
CA VAL A 45 4.92 1.91 10.52
C VAL A 45 5.45 1.11 11.70
N LYS A 46 6.61 1.50 12.25
CA LYS A 46 7.18 0.91 13.46
C LYS A 46 6.18 0.94 14.62
N ARG A 47 5.58 2.10 14.89
CA ARG A 47 4.59 2.28 15.97
C ARG A 47 3.33 1.47 15.74
N LEU A 48 2.83 1.40 14.50
CA LEU A 48 1.63 0.65 14.14
C LEU A 48 1.81 -0.86 14.29
N LEU A 49 3.01 -1.37 14.05
CA LEU A 49 3.35 -2.80 14.16
C LEU A 49 4.05 -3.16 15.48
N CYS A 50 4.15 -2.22 16.42
CA CYS A 50 4.84 -2.40 17.70
C CYS A 50 6.27 -2.97 17.56
N LEU A 51 7.01 -2.56 16.52
CA LEU A 51 8.37 -3.00 16.28
C LEU A 51 9.35 -2.28 17.24
N ASN A 52 10.34 -3.01 17.76
CA ASN A 52 11.36 -2.43 18.65
C ASN A 52 12.26 -1.41 17.94
N ASP A 53 12.55 -1.64 16.66
CA ASP A 53 13.35 -0.77 15.80
C ASP A 53 12.67 -0.51 14.46
N VAL A 54 13.09 0.54 13.77
CA VAL A 54 12.64 0.78 12.39
C VAL A 54 13.05 -0.42 11.54
N ALA A 55 12.12 -0.97 10.76
CA ALA A 55 12.38 -2.13 9.92
C ALA A 55 13.43 -1.78 8.87
N LYS A 56 14.64 -2.32 9.05
CA LYS A 56 15.71 -2.33 8.06
C LYS A 56 15.66 -3.67 7.34
N PRO A 57 15.84 -3.74 6.01
CA PRO A 57 16.16 -2.66 5.06
C PRO A 57 14.95 -1.74 4.75
N ASP A 58 15.20 -0.54 4.20
CA ASP A 58 14.16 0.43 3.82
C ASP A 58 13.04 -0.19 2.94
N ASP A 59 13.39 -1.16 2.09
CA ASP A 59 12.44 -1.88 1.24
C ASP A 59 11.37 -2.65 2.04
N ALA A 60 11.75 -3.20 3.21
CA ALA A 60 10.83 -3.89 4.08
C ALA A 60 9.84 -2.93 4.75
N SER A 61 10.30 -1.75 5.15
CA SER A 61 9.43 -0.69 5.67
C SER A 61 8.42 -0.21 4.61
N ASP A 62 8.87 -0.05 3.36
CA ASP A 62 7.99 0.37 2.26
C ASP A 62 6.96 -0.72 1.91
N ALA A 63 7.34 -2.00 1.94
CA ALA A 63 6.39 -3.12 1.76
C ALA A 63 5.35 -3.17 2.88
N LEU A 64 5.76 -2.99 4.14
CA LEU A 64 4.85 -2.92 5.29
C LEU A 64 3.91 -1.70 5.19
N ALA A 65 4.42 -0.56 4.73
CA ALA A 65 3.63 0.64 4.49
C ALA A 65 2.51 0.37 3.46
N VAL A 66 2.83 -0.27 2.34
CA VAL A 66 1.86 -0.67 1.31
C VAL A 66 0.83 -1.66 1.89
N ALA A 67 1.28 -2.65 2.66
CA ALA A 67 0.39 -3.63 3.29
C ALA A 67 -0.60 -2.96 4.26
N ILE A 68 -0.14 -2.02 5.09
CA ILE A 68 -1.02 -1.26 6.00
C ILE A 68 -1.99 -0.37 5.22
N CYS A 69 -1.52 0.29 4.15
CA CYS A 69 -2.36 1.09 3.28
C CYS A 69 -3.48 0.24 2.64
N HIS A 70 -3.11 -0.92 2.10
CA HIS A 70 -4.04 -1.88 1.53
C HIS A 70 -5.04 -2.40 2.58
N ALA A 71 -4.57 -2.82 3.75
CA ALA A 71 -5.44 -3.31 4.83
C ALA A 71 -6.44 -2.25 5.31
N ARG A 72 -6.02 -0.99 5.43
CA ARG A 72 -6.91 0.13 5.78
C ARG A 72 -7.94 0.40 4.69
N ASN A 73 -7.54 0.31 3.42
CA ASN A 73 -8.46 0.51 2.29
C ASN A 73 -9.44 -0.67 2.14
N ALA A 74 -8.97 -1.90 2.29
CA ALA A 74 -9.77 -3.13 2.19
C ALA A 74 -10.78 -3.29 3.34
N ASN A 75 -10.44 -2.81 4.54
CA ASN A 75 -11.32 -2.82 5.71
C ASN A 75 -12.27 -1.60 5.76
N SER A 76 -12.24 -0.73 4.74
CA SER A 76 -13.30 0.25 4.56
C SER A 76 -14.57 -0.48 4.14
N LEU A 77 -15.60 -0.47 5.00
CA LEU A 77 -16.91 -1.07 4.74
C LEU A 77 -17.59 -0.52 3.46
N LEU A 78 -17.09 0.59 2.92
CA LEU A 78 -17.50 1.14 1.62
C LEU A 78 -17.08 0.24 0.44
N THR A 79 -15.97 -0.50 0.57
CA THR A 79 -15.49 -1.46 -0.44
C THR A 79 -16.18 -2.82 -0.33
N GLN A 80 -16.69 -3.19 0.85
CA GLN A 80 -17.29 -4.51 1.11
C GLN A 80 -18.71 -4.69 0.54
N ASN A 81 -19.40 -3.60 0.18
CA ASN A 81 -20.78 -3.64 -0.36
C ASN A 81 -20.88 -3.32 -1.86
N GLY A 82 -19.77 -3.06 -2.54
CA GLY A 82 -19.71 -2.90 -4.00
C GLY A 82 -19.01 -4.12 -4.60
N GLY A 83 -19.77 -5.00 -5.24
CA GLY A 83 -19.22 -6.18 -5.91
C GLY A 83 -18.09 -5.80 -6.87
N ALA A 84 -17.03 -6.61 -6.87
CA ALA A 84 -16.10 -6.94 -7.96
C ALA A 84 -15.54 -5.86 -8.91
N ASP A 85 -15.87 -4.59 -8.81
CA ASP A 85 -15.57 -3.61 -9.86
C ASP A 85 -15.16 -2.25 -9.27
N LEU A 86 -14.10 -1.67 -9.85
CA LEU A 86 -13.83 -0.22 -9.99
C LEU A 86 -12.90 0.56 -9.06
N CYS A 87 -12.29 0.04 -7.99
CA CYS A 87 -11.30 0.86 -7.26
C CYS A 87 -9.87 0.67 -7.81
N SER A 88 -9.64 1.28 -8.99
CA SER A 88 -8.33 1.55 -9.62
C SER A 88 -7.53 0.34 -10.13
N THR A 89 -8.08 -0.38 -11.10
CA THR A 89 -7.28 -1.19 -12.04
C THR A 89 -6.94 -0.34 -13.26
N ILE A 90 -5.82 0.37 -13.21
CA ILE A 90 -4.87 0.71 -14.31
C ILE A 90 -3.64 1.42 -13.75
#